data_AF-A0A3G3IH21-F1
#
_entry.id   AF-A0A3G3IH21-F1
#
_cell.length_a   1.000
_cell.length_b   1.000
_cell.length_c   1.000
_cell.angle_alpha   90.00
_cell.angle_beta   90.00
_cell.angle_gamma   90.00
#
_symmetry.space_group_name_H-M   'P 1'
#
loop_
_entity.id
_entity.type
_entity.pdbx_description
1 polymer ?
#
loop_
_entity_poly.entity_id
_entity_poly.type
_entity_poly.pdbx_seq_one_letter_code
_entity_poly.pdbx_strand_id
1 'polypeptide(L)'
;MRIAVSYDEGEVSRHFGSSDRFKLYETDDKDVVDTRIIENPARGHDAVIDVLAPYSINAVISGSVCTAGARRMESMGITVYSGIKGDADGKVKELLEGKLLSDREKMSRSDISIM
;
A
#
# COMPACT_ATOMS: atom_id res chain seq x y z
N MET A 1 -13.42 -3.57 1.41
CA MET A 1 -12.27 -2.82 0.87
C MET A 1 -11.09 -3.77 0.68
N ARG A 2 -10.26 -3.58 -0.35
CA ARG A 2 -9.06 -4.40 -0.58
C ARG A 2 -7.79 -3.60 -0.40
N ILE A 3 -6.86 -4.09 0.41
CA ILE A 3 -5.61 -3.43 0.74
C ILE A 3 -4.44 -4.32 0.34
N ALA A 4 -3.51 -3.81 -0.44
CA ALA A 4 -2.24 -4.49 -0.70
C ALA A 4 -1.15 -3.96 0.22
N VAL A 5 -0.39 -4.84 0.85
CA VAL A 5 0.75 -4.46 1.68
C VAL A 5 2.00 -5.14 1.13
N SER A 6 3.06 -4.37 0.92
CA SER A 6 4.37 -4.93 0.61
C SER A 6 4.85 -5.75 1.81
N TYR A 7 4.98 -7.06 1.65
CA TYR A 7 5.20 -7.99 2.76
C TYR A 7 6.60 -8.57 2.70
N ASP A 8 7.32 -8.52 3.82
CA ASP A 8 8.64 -9.08 4.01
C ASP A 8 8.73 -9.73 5.39
N GLU A 9 8.76 -11.06 5.43
CA GLU A 9 8.90 -11.86 6.67
C GLU A 9 8.04 -11.46 7.89
N GLY A 10 6.84 -10.90 7.67
CA GLY A 10 5.92 -10.46 8.73
C GLY A 10 5.76 -8.95 8.83
N GLU A 11 6.66 -8.20 8.21
CA GLU A 11 6.71 -6.74 8.27
C GLU A 11 6.39 -6.09 6.91
N VAL A 12 6.13 -4.79 6.95
CA VAL A 12 6.02 -3.96 5.75
C VAL A 12 7.40 -3.77 5.13
N SER A 13 7.57 -4.26 3.91
CA SER A 13 8.80 -4.08 3.16
C SER A 13 9.16 -2.61 2.98
N ARG A 14 10.45 -2.33 3.10
CA ARG A 14 10.99 -0.98 2.88
C ARG A 14 10.84 -0.53 1.43
N HIS A 15 10.80 -1.44 0.46
CA HIS A 15 10.81 -1.12 -0.96
C HIS A 15 9.69 -1.85 -1.70
N PHE A 16 8.70 -1.10 -2.19
CA PHE A 16 7.59 -1.66 -2.97
C PHE A 16 8.08 -2.47 -4.18
N GLY A 17 8.95 -1.89 -5.00
CA GLY A 17 9.37 -2.49 -6.28
C GLY A 17 10.35 -3.64 -6.18
N SER A 18 10.98 -3.83 -5.01
CA SER A 18 11.90 -4.96 -4.74
C SER A 18 11.28 -6.00 -3.80
N SER A 19 10.01 -5.82 -3.42
CA SER A 19 9.32 -6.79 -2.59
C SER A 19 8.99 -8.02 -3.43
N ASP A 20 9.47 -9.18 -2.97
CA ASP A 20 9.18 -10.47 -3.61
C ASP A 20 7.77 -10.98 -3.28
N ARG A 21 7.10 -10.39 -2.29
CA ARG A 21 5.76 -10.78 -1.82
C ARG A 21 4.88 -9.59 -1.49
N PHE A 22 3.59 -9.75 -1.73
CA PHE A 22 2.55 -8.82 -1.29
C PHE A 22 1.50 -9.58 -0.49
N LYS A 23 1.07 -9.01 0.62
CA LYS A 23 -0.06 -9.53 1.39
C LYS A 23 -1.27 -8.68 1.05
N LEU A 24 -2.27 -9.31 0.46
CA LEU A 24 -3.56 -8.72 0.17
C LEU A 24 -4.48 -8.99 1.35
N TYR A 25 -5.18 -7.95 1.78
CA TYR A 25 -6.16 -7.98 2.85
C TYR A 25 -7.50 -7.57 2.27
N GLU A 26 -8.50 -8.41 2.45
CA GLU A 26 -9.89 -8.07 2.20
C GLU A 26 -10.52 -7.70 3.55
N THR A 27 -11.14 -6.53 3.59
CA THR A 27 -11.77 -6.00 4.80
C THR A 27 -13.24 -5.74 4.54
N ASP A 28 -14.07 -6.04 5.52
CA ASP A 28 -15.49 -5.68 5.55
C ASP A 28 -15.68 -4.69 6.69
N ASP A 29 -16.06 -3.46 6.34
CA ASP A 29 -16.12 -2.32 7.26
C ASP A 29 -14.79 -2.08 8.01
N LYS A 30 -14.67 -2.57 9.25
CA LYS A 30 -13.50 -2.43 10.14
C LYS A 30 -12.79 -3.75 10.45
N ASP A 31 -13.26 -4.86 9.92
CA ASP A 31 -12.72 -6.18 10.18
C ASP A 31 -12.07 -6.77 8.92
N VAL A 32 -10.95 -7.47 9.13
CA VAL A 32 -10.27 -8.19 8.05
C VAL A 32 -10.97 -9.54 7.87
N VAL A 33 -11.58 -9.75 6.71
CA VAL A 33 -12.35 -10.97 6.40
C VAL A 33 -11.52 -12.03 5.67
N ASP A 34 -10.51 -11.61 4.91
CA ASP A 34 -9.60 -12.53 4.22
C ASP A 34 -8.19 -11.93 4.14
N THR A 35 -7.18 -12.80 4.19
CA THR A 35 -5.80 -12.41 3.91
C THR A 35 -5.14 -13.45 3.03
N ARG A 36 -4.44 -12.99 2.00
CA ARG A 36 -3.68 -13.87 1.11
C ARG A 36 -2.33 -13.26 0.81
N ILE A 37 -1.30 -14.08 0.84
CA ILE A 37 0.03 -13.68 0.40
C ILE A 37 0.18 -14.14 -1.05
N ILE A 38 0.48 -13.19 -1.92
CA ILE A 38 0.84 -13.44 -3.30
C ILE A 38 2.34 -13.23 -3.46
N GLU A 39 2.99 -14.13 -4.19
CA GLU A 39 4.34 -13.90 -4.65
C GLU A 39 4.30 -12.90 -5.80
N ASN A 40 5.30 -12.05 -5.85
CA ASN A 40 5.49 -11.07 -6.89
C ASN A 40 6.52 -11.63 -7.90
N PRO A 41 6.07 -12.32 -8.97
CA PRO A 41 6.99 -12.78 -10.01
C PRO A 41 7.58 -11.62 -10.81
N ALA A 42 6.99 -10.42 -10.69
CA ALA A 42 7.39 -9.23 -11.41
C ALA A 42 8.58 -8.53 -10.73
N ARG A 43 9.65 -8.33 -11.51
CA ARG A 43 10.80 -7.50 -11.10
C ARG A 43 10.64 -6.10 -11.68
N GLY A 44 10.55 -5.08 -10.82
CA GLY A 44 10.43 -3.67 -11.21
C GLY A 44 9.02 -3.08 -11.06
N HIS A 45 8.94 -1.75 -10.88
CA HIS A 45 7.73 -1.08 -10.35
C HIS A 45 6.49 -1.17 -11.25
N ASP A 46 6.64 -1.13 -12.58
CA ASP A 46 5.50 -1.20 -13.51
C ASP A 46 4.84 -2.57 -13.47
N ALA A 47 5.65 -3.62 -13.48
CA ALA A 47 5.17 -5.00 -13.53
C ALA A 47 4.39 -5.38 -12.25
N VAL A 48 4.77 -4.84 -11.08
CA VAL A 48 4.01 -5.03 -9.84
C VAL A 48 2.60 -4.43 -9.92
N ILE A 49 2.47 -3.26 -10.53
CA ILE A 49 1.16 -2.58 -10.65
C ILE A 49 0.24 -3.37 -11.56
N ASP A 50 0.76 -3.90 -12.67
CA ASP A 50 -0.02 -4.75 -13.58
C ASP A 50 -0.38 -6.10 -12.94
N VAL A 51 0.47 -6.66 -12.06
CA VAL A 51 0.12 -7.85 -11.25
C VAL A 51 -1.02 -7.54 -10.27
N LEU A 52 -1.06 -6.33 -9.70
CA LEU A 52 -2.08 -5.93 -8.73
C LEU A 52 -3.39 -5.44 -9.36
N ALA A 53 -3.35 -4.97 -10.62
CA ALA A 53 -4.51 -4.51 -11.37
C ALA A 53 -5.72 -5.47 -11.36
N PRO A 54 -5.58 -6.79 -11.63
CA PRO A 54 -6.70 -7.73 -11.62
C PRO A 54 -7.31 -7.95 -10.23
N TYR A 55 -6.60 -7.64 -9.14
CA TYR A 55 -7.13 -7.81 -7.79
C TYR A 55 -8.06 -6.67 -7.36
N SER A 56 -8.14 -5.58 -8.14
CA SER A 56 -8.96 -4.39 -7.86
C SER A 56 -8.78 -3.89 -6.43
N ILE A 57 -7.52 -3.70 -6.04
CA ILE A 57 -7.18 -3.14 -4.72
C ILE A 57 -7.66 -1.69 -4.63
N ASN A 58 -8.08 -1.26 -3.44
CA ASN A 58 -8.50 0.12 -3.18
C ASN A 58 -7.37 0.94 -2.54
N ALA A 59 -6.50 0.28 -1.77
CA ALA A 59 -5.41 0.92 -1.07
C ALA A 59 -4.13 0.09 -1.15
N VAL A 60 -2.96 0.75 -1.09
CA VAL A 60 -1.66 0.10 -0.96
C VAL A 60 -0.88 0.69 0.21
N ILE A 61 -0.26 -0.15 1.02
CA ILE A 61 0.65 0.22 2.10
C ILE A 61 2.05 -0.23 1.75
N SER A 62 3.00 0.69 1.78
CA SER A 62 4.40 0.41 1.51
C SER A 62 5.34 1.32 2.30
N GLY A 63 6.54 0.83 2.60
CA GLY A 63 7.60 1.64 3.19
C GLY A 63 8.10 2.74 2.26
N SER A 64 8.29 2.43 0.98
CA SER A 64 8.62 3.44 -0.04
C SER A 64 7.96 3.07 -1.36
N VAL A 65 7.44 4.09 -2.05
CA VAL A 65 6.82 3.96 -3.36
C VAL A 65 7.52 4.90 -4.33
N CYS A 66 7.72 4.47 -5.57
CA CYS A 66 8.22 5.36 -6.61
C CYS A 66 7.10 6.29 -7.07
N THR A 67 7.42 7.56 -7.35
CA THR A 67 6.45 8.57 -7.80
C THR A 67 5.67 8.12 -9.05
N ALA A 68 6.34 7.45 -9.99
CA ALA A 68 5.68 6.91 -11.18
C ALA A 68 4.65 5.83 -10.83
N GLY A 69 4.96 4.96 -9.87
CA GLY A 69 4.05 3.92 -9.42
C GLY A 69 2.86 4.48 -8.64
N ALA A 70 3.10 5.44 -7.74
CA ALA A 70 2.04 6.12 -7.00
C ALA A 70 1.04 6.80 -7.95
N ARG A 71 1.53 7.57 -8.94
CA ARG A 71 0.66 8.23 -9.93
C ARG A 71 -0.20 7.26 -10.73
N ARG A 72 0.35 6.09 -11.12
CA ARG A 72 -0.41 5.09 -11.88
C ARG A 72 -1.51 4.47 -11.03
N MET A 73 -1.23 4.19 -9.76
CA MET A 73 -2.21 3.71 -8.79
C MET A 73 -3.30 4.77 -8.51
N GLU A 74 -2.91 6.02 -8.30
CA GLU A 74 -3.86 7.13 -8.11
C GLU A 74 -4.75 7.32 -9.34
N SER A 75 -4.20 7.19 -10.55
CA SER A 75 -4.97 7.24 -11.80
C SER A 75 -5.99 6.10 -11.94
N MET A 76 -5.81 5.00 -11.20
CA MET A 76 -6.75 3.89 -11.11
C MET A 76 -7.73 4.04 -9.94
N GLY A 77 -7.63 5.12 -9.17
CA GLY A 77 -8.44 5.34 -7.96
C GLY A 77 -7.93 4.58 -6.73
N ILE A 78 -6.68 4.13 -6.74
CA ILE A 78 -6.04 3.40 -5.63
C ILE A 78 -5.33 4.39 -4.72
N THR A 79 -5.64 4.34 -3.42
CA THR A 79 -5.00 5.20 -2.42
C THR A 79 -3.65 4.65 -2.00
N VAL A 80 -2.61 5.48 -2.05
CA VAL A 80 -1.24 5.07 -1.73
C VAL A 80 -0.86 5.55 -0.34
N TYR A 81 -0.35 4.64 0.49
CA TYR A 81 0.17 4.90 1.83
C TYR A 81 1.65 4.54 1.85
N SER A 82 2.49 5.55 1.63
CA SER A 82 3.95 5.43 1.63
C SER A 82 4.55 5.75 3.00
N GLY A 83 5.80 5.38 3.26
CA GLY A 83 6.51 5.75 4.49
C GLY A 83 6.09 4.95 5.72
N ILE A 84 5.44 3.81 5.53
CA ILE A 84 4.93 2.95 6.61
C ILE A 84 5.96 1.85 6.94
N LYS A 85 6.21 1.61 8.23
CA LYS A 85 7.17 0.60 8.70
C LYS A 85 6.64 -0.18 9.90
N GLY A 86 7.10 -1.41 10.06
CA GLY A 86 6.70 -2.32 11.15
C GLY A 86 5.76 -3.41 10.66
N ASP A 87 5.02 -4.02 11.59
CA ASP A 87 4.14 -5.18 11.33
C ASP A 87 3.04 -4.89 10.30
N ALA A 88 2.90 -5.76 9.29
CA ALA A 88 1.96 -5.56 8.20
C ALA A 88 0.49 -5.54 8.67
N ASP A 89 0.12 -6.45 9.56
CA ASP A 89 -1.24 -6.61 10.07
C ASP A 89 -1.61 -5.45 11.00
N GLY A 90 -0.66 -5.02 11.85
CA GLY A 90 -0.77 -3.83 12.69
C GLY A 90 -1.06 -2.58 11.87
N LYS A 91 -0.39 -2.42 10.72
CA LYS A 91 -0.59 -1.26 9.83
C LYS A 91 -1.92 -1.27 9.10
N VAL A 92 -2.39 -2.44 8.69
CA VAL A 92 -3.76 -2.56 8.15
C VAL A 92 -4.78 -2.17 9.20
N LYS A 93 -4.60 -2.60 10.45
CA LYS A 93 -5.50 -2.22 11.55
C LYS A 93 -5.46 -0.72 11.81
N GLU A 94 -4.27 -0.10 11.85
CA GLU A 94 -4.13 1.35 11.98
C GLU A 94 -4.78 2.12 10.81
N LEU A 95 -4.75 1.57 9.59
CA LEU A 95 -5.48 2.12 8.45
C LEU A 95 -6.98 2.10 8.68
N LEU A 96 -7.53 0.97 9.14
CA LEU A 96 -8.96 0.81 9.43
C LEU A 96 -9.42 1.70 10.60
N GLU A 97 -8.52 1.99 11.54
CA GLU A 97 -8.74 2.97 12.61
C GLU A 97 -8.61 4.44 12.15
N GLY A 98 -8.19 4.69 10.90
CA GLY A 98 -7.97 6.05 10.38
C GLY A 98 -6.73 6.75 10.95
N LYS A 99 -5.75 6.00 11.48
CA LYS A 99 -4.50 6.53 12.04
C LYS A 99 -3.42 6.76 10.98
N LEU A 100 -3.52 6.07 9.84
CA LEU A 100 -2.55 6.21 8.75
C LEU A 100 -2.90 7.36 7.80
N LEU A 101 -1.90 8.20 7.50
CA LEU A 101 -2.02 9.29 6.53
C LEU A 101 -1.68 8.80 5.13
N SER A 102 -2.60 9.03 4.21
CA SER A 102 -2.39 8.77 2.79
C SER A 102 -1.39 9.76 2.18
N ASP A 103 -0.75 9.39 1.07
CA ASP A 103 0.22 10.25 0.37
C ASP A 103 -0.41 11.59 -0.06
N ARG A 104 -1.67 11.52 -0.51
CA ARG A 104 -2.50 12.69 -0.84
C ARG A 104 -2.66 13.66 0.33
N GLU A 105 -2.90 13.15 1.53
CA GLU A 105 -3.03 13.98 2.74
C GLU A 105 -1.71 14.56 3.21
N LYS A 106 -0.60 13.82 3.05
CA LYS A 106 0.74 14.33 3.34
C LYS A 106 1.07 15.51 2.43
N MET A 107 0.78 15.39 1.14
CA MET A 107 1.00 16.46 0.16
C MET A 107 0.19 17.72 0.53
N SER A 108 -1.08 17.56 0.92
CA SER A 108 -1.93 18.68 1.35
C SER A 108 -1.46 19.39 2.63
N ARG A 109 -0.68 18.72 3.50
CA ARG A 109 -0.11 19.33 4.71
C ARG A 109 1.26 19.96 4.47
N SER A 110 1.97 19.54 3.43
CA SER A 110 3.26 20.13 3.05
C SER A 110 3.16 21.57 2.56
N ASP A 111 1.99 22.00 2.06
CA ASP A 111 1.70 23.40 1.70
C ASP A 111 1.50 24.36 2.89
N ILE A 112 1.47 23.85 4.14
CA ILE A 112 1.30 24.68 5.35
C ILE A 112 2.67 25.08 5.95
N SER A 113 3.79 24.55 5.46
CA SER A 113 5.14 24.89 5.94
C SER A 113 5.88 25.89 5.04
N ILE A 114 5.17 26.86 4.45
CA ILE A 114 5.75 28.11 3.95
C ILE A 114 4.88 29.26 4.47
N MET A 115 5.01 29.56 5.77
CA MET A 115 4.74 30.88 6.36
C MET A 115 5.69 31.11 7.53
#